data_AF-A0A0R3E1E9-F1
#
_entry.id   AF-A0A0R3E1E9-F1
#
_cell.length_a   1.000
_cell.length_b   1.000
_cell.length_c   1.000
_cell.angle_alpha   90.00
_cell.angle_beta   90.00
_cell.angle_gamma   90.00
#
_symmetry.space_group_name_H-M   'P 1'
#
loop_
_entity.id
_entity.type
_entity.pdbx_description
1 polymer ?
#
loop_
_entity_poly.entity_id
_entity_poly.type
_entity_poly.pdbx_seq_one_letter_code
_entity_poly.pdbx_strand_id
1 'polypeptide(L)'
;MMQPKDTEFLAGGPVVPLRPEASKPKTAAERAKAYRARRKASSKRSRRQGTGGLTTAPVAPVASAAETAMPVRAPSITSTVLTVAALCLAAVSIAMNGLFARSLGSSDVAGWLLLAIGVAADIVALVMPSCAADLWLRRQRGAAAIGWGAWQLAFAFVVAASVGFASSNVNDVMLERASRVTPAVTAAQAALTDAMSARDRECKGGVGRFCREREAAVDEQRRAVDAAVRAVSKAADPQAEMAIQLVGWVTRGMLRPSIDDFVMFRLFLLTLLPQIGGILLMVARRANTRGHPQSCAK
;
A
#
# COMPACT_ATOMS: atom_id res chain seq x y z
N MET A 1 30.90 -46.48 -14.79
CA MET A 1 32.13 -46.04 -14.09
C MET A 1 32.26 -44.54 -14.29
N MET A 2 31.89 -43.76 -13.28
CA MET A 2 31.84 -42.29 -13.32
C MET A 2 32.48 -41.81 -12.01
N GLN A 3 33.50 -40.96 -12.13
CA GLN A 3 34.42 -40.61 -11.05
C GLN A 3 33.78 -39.78 -9.92
N PRO A 4 34.25 -39.91 -8.67
CA PRO A 4 33.87 -39.03 -7.57
C PRO A 4 34.59 -37.67 -7.70
N LYS A 5 33.84 -36.58 -7.54
CA LYS A 5 34.39 -35.22 -7.46
C LYS A 5 34.87 -34.95 -6.04
N ASP A 6 36.13 -34.55 -5.95
CA ASP A 6 36.82 -34.19 -4.72
C ASP A 6 36.20 -33.00 -4.02
N THR A 7 36.21 -33.12 -2.69
CA THR A 7 35.60 -32.23 -1.72
C THR A 7 36.67 -31.25 -1.23
N GLU A 8 36.72 -30.04 -1.79
CA GLU A 8 37.58 -28.98 -1.27
C GLU A 8 36.95 -28.33 -0.03
N PHE A 9 37.53 -28.68 1.11
CA PHE A 9 37.28 -28.13 2.44
C PHE A 9 37.96 -26.75 2.55
N LEU A 10 37.20 -25.66 2.37
CA LEU A 10 37.65 -24.31 2.70
C LEU A 10 37.32 -23.98 4.16
N ALA A 11 38.27 -24.25 5.04
CA ALA A 11 38.28 -23.79 6.43
C ALA A 11 38.88 -22.37 6.50
N GLY A 12 38.04 -21.38 6.79
CA GLY A 12 38.50 -19.98 6.93
C GLY A 12 37.38 -18.97 7.16
N GLY A 13 36.44 -19.27 8.05
CA GLY A 13 35.38 -18.32 8.43
C GLY A 13 35.92 -17.21 9.35
N PRO A 14 35.54 -15.94 9.14
CA PRO A 14 35.96 -14.83 10.00
C PRO A 14 35.41 -14.98 11.41
N VAL A 15 36.29 -14.83 12.41
CA VAL A 15 35.95 -14.80 13.83
C VAL A 15 35.07 -13.57 14.09
N VAL A 16 33.76 -13.79 14.19
CA VAL A 16 32.78 -12.76 14.57
C VAL A 16 32.98 -12.46 16.06
N PRO A 17 33.33 -11.23 16.46
CA PRO A 17 33.46 -10.88 17.87
C PRO A 17 32.12 -11.10 18.58
N LEU A 18 32.17 -11.88 19.66
CA LEU A 18 31.02 -12.21 20.48
C LEU A 18 30.28 -10.94 20.89
N ARG A 19 29.00 -10.88 20.51
CA ARG A 19 28.07 -9.80 20.78
C ARG A 19 28.03 -9.55 22.29
N PRO A 20 28.22 -8.31 22.78
CA PRO A 20 28.19 -8.01 24.20
C PRO A 20 26.87 -8.50 24.80
N GLU A 21 26.97 -9.22 25.92
CA GLU A 21 25.84 -9.82 26.62
C GLU A 21 24.70 -8.79 26.77
N ALA A 22 23.50 -9.21 26.34
CA ALA A 22 22.31 -8.40 26.46
C ALA A 22 22.10 -8.02 27.94
N SER A 23 22.21 -6.72 28.25
CA SER A 23 22.04 -6.23 29.61
C SER A 23 20.69 -6.70 30.15
N LYS A 24 20.69 -7.31 31.34
CA LYS A 24 19.49 -7.83 32.00
C LYS A 24 18.34 -6.81 31.91
N PRO A 25 17.11 -7.26 31.55
CA PRO A 25 15.98 -6.37 31.41
C PRO A 25 15.71 -5.65 32.73
N LYS A 26 15.75 -4.31 32.68
CA LYS A 26 15.54 -3.46 33.86
C LYS A 26 14.19 -3.76 34.48
N THR A 27 14.18 -3.92 35.79
CA THR A 27 12.94 -4.16 36.55
C THR A 27 12.01 -2.93 36.47
N ALA A 28 10.72 -3.13 36.69
CA ALA A 28 9.75 -2.02 36.71
C ALA A 28 10.14 -0.91 37.72
N ALA A 29 10.73 -1.30 38.86
CA ALA A 29 11.22 -0.37 39.88
C ALA A 29 12.38 0.50 39.38
N GLU A 30 13.35 -0.08 38.67
CA GLU A 30 14.47 0.67 38.09
C GLU A 30 14.02 1.66 37.01
N ARG A 31 13.04 1.26 36.18
CA ARG A 31 12.43 2.15 35.17
C ARG A 31 11.73 3.34 35.83
N ALA A 32 10.98 3.12 36.90
CA ALA A 32 10.32 4.19 37.65
C ALA A 32 11.32 5.16 38.31
N LYS A 33 12.44 4.65 38.86
CA LYS A 33 13.50 5.47 39.46
C LYS A 33 14.20 6.35 38.42
N ALA A 34 14.52 5.80 37.25
CA ALA A 34 15.12 6.54 36.14
C ALA A 34 14.20 7.66 35.62
N TYR A 35 12.89 7.42 35.55
CA TYR A 35 11.91 8.44 35.15
C TYR A 35 11.84 9.61 36.15
N ARG A 36 11.80 9.31 37.46
CA ARG A 36 11.79 10.35 38.51
C ARG A 36 13.06 11.21 38.47
N ALA A 37 14.22 10.62 38.19
CA ALA A 37 15.48 11.35 38.06
C ALA A 37 15.46 12.34 36.88
N ARG A 38 14.97 11.90 35.70
CA ARG A 38 14.84 12.77 34.50
C ARG A 38 13.89 13.94 34.74
N ARG A 39 12.77 13.72 35.42
CA ARG A 39 11.78 14.77 35.74
C ARG A 39 12.31 15.82 36.72
N LYS A 40 13.17 15.43 37.69
CA LYS A 40 13.84 16.39 38.57
C LYS A 40 14.88 17.24 37.83
N ALA A 41 15.59 16.66 36.86
CA ALA A 41 16.58 17.38 36.06
C ALA A 41 15.94 18.43 35.13
N SER A 42 14.78 18.12 34.51
CA SER A 42 14.09 19.08 33.64
C SER A 42 13.49 20.27 34.41
N SER A 43 12.96 20.05 35.61
CA SER A 43 12.43 21.13 36.46
C SER A 43 13.49 22.14 36.90
N LYS A 44 14.72 21.70 37.20
CA LYS A 44 15.84 22.60 37.52
C LYS A 44 16.29 23.47 36.34
N ARG A 45 16.19 22.95 35.10
CA ARG A 45 16.58 23.70 33.91
C ARG A 45 15.59 24.84 33.59
N SER A 46 14.30 24.61 33.80
CA SER A 46 13.27 25.63 33.56
C SER A 46 13.34 26.82 34.54
N ARG A 47 13.80 26.59 35.77
CA ARG A 47 13.89 27.66 36.79
C ARG A 47 15.07 28.61 36.60
N ARG A 48 16.11 28.22 35.86
CA ARG A 48 17.28 29.08 35.58
C ARG A 48 17.05 30.07 34.43
N GLN A 49 15.95 29.97 33.69
CA GLN A 49 15.73 30.74 32.47
C GLN A 49 14.76 31.93 32.65
N GLY A 50 14.29 32.20 33.88
CA GLY A 50 13.22 33.17 34.16
C GLY A 50 13.59 34.36 35.04
N THR A 51 14.86 34.72 35.16
CA THR A 51 15.29 35.85 36.03
C THR A 51 16.22 36.81 35.27
N GLY A 52 15.76 37.30 34.13
CA GLY A 52 16.32 38.48 33.48
C GLY A 52 15.60 39.72 34.02
N GLY A 53 16.31 40.51 34.82
CA GLY A 53 15.77 41.68 35.50
C GLY A 53 15.30 42.78 34.55
N LEU A 54 14.23 43.46 34.94
CA LEU A 54 13.87 44.78 34.42
C LEU A 54 14.98 45.76 34.82
N THR A 55 15.74 46.24 33.85
CA THR A 55 16.55 47.44 33.99
C THR A 55 15.95 48.51 33.10
N THR A 56 15.31 49.51 33.71
CA THR A 56 14.78 50.71 33.08
C THR A 56 15.91 51.70 32.82
N ALA A 57 16.20 52.00 31.55
CA ALA A 57 17.07 53.12 31.12
C ALA A 57 16.76 53.47 29.64
N PRO A 58 17.15 54.66 29.14
CA PRO A 58 16.26 55.56 28.42
C PRO A 58 16.30 55.43 26.89
N VAL A 59 15.26 56.01 26.30
CA VAL A 59 14.97 56.16 24.87
C VAL A 59 16.12 56.85 24.12
N ALA A 60 16.72 56.13 23.15
CA ALA A 60 17.57 56.66 22.07
C ALA A 60 17.63 55.63 20.90
N PRO A 61 18.06 56.00 19.68
CA PRO A 61 17.24 55.96 18.48
C PRO A 61 17.30 54.64 17.69
N VAL A 62 16.32 54.51 16.80
CA VAL A 62 16.06 53.47 15.80
C VAL A 62 17.35 52.93 15.17
N ALA A 63 17.88 51.84 15.73
CA ALA A 63 18.95 51.04 15.14
C ALA A 63 18.32 50.00 14.20
N SER A 64 18.82 50.03 12.97
CA SER A 64 18.56 49.13 11.86
C SER A 64 18.28 47.69 12.30
N ALA A 65 17.19 47.13 11.77
CA ALA A 65 16.76 45.76 11.99
C ALA A 65 17.90 44.77 11.66
N ALA A 66 18.61 44.33 12.70
CA ALA A 66 19.54 43.22 12.61
C ALA A 66 18.72 41.96 12.29
N GLU A 67 18.66 41.64 11.00
CA GLU A 67 18.11 40.41 10.45
C GLU A 67 18.71 39.25 11.25
N THR A 68 17.89 38.72 12.15
CA THR A 68 18.31 37.66 13.06
C THR A 68 18.39 36.40 12.21
N ALA A 69 19.56 36.17 11.62
CA ALA A 69 19.85 35.00 10.80
C ALA A 69 19.48 33.75 11.59
N MET A 70 18.35 33.13 11.24
CA MET A 70 17.92 31.91 11.90
C MET A 70 19.01 30.85 11.69
N PRO A 71 19.52 30.20 12.75
CA PRO A 71 20.54 29.19 12.61
C PRO A 71 19.98 28.06 11.75
N VAL A 72 20.55 27.87 10.57
CA VAL A 72 20.27 26.74 9.69
C VAL A 72 20.64 25.48 10.46
N ARG A 73 19.61 24.76 10.93
CA ARG A 73 19.80 23.48 11.61
C ARG A 73 20.35 22.49 10.58
N ALA A 74 21.59 22.04 10.77
CA ALA A 74 22.17 21.00 9.94
C ALA A 74 21.21 19.79 9.91
N PRO A 75 20.89 19.24 8.72
CA PRO A 75 19.99 18.10 8.61
C PRO A 75 20.57 16.93 9.40
N SER A 76 19.78 16.35 10.30
CA SER A 76 20.24 15.17 11.03
C SER A 76 20.30 13.99 10.06
N ILE A 77 21.37 13.19 10.13
CA ILE A 77 21.54 11.97 9.31
C ILE A 77 20.30 11.08 9.40
N THR A 78 19.69 11.00 10.59
CA THR A 78 18.43 10.28 10.82
C THR A 78 17.28 10.79 9.96
N SER A 79 17.15 12.12 9.79
CA SER A 79 16.13 12.70 8.92
C SER A 79 16.35 12.29 7.47
N THR A 80 17.59 12.36 6.97
CA THR A 80 17.91 11.99 5.59
C THR A 80 17.60 10.52 5.33
N VAL A 81 17.99 9.61 6.22
CA VAL A 81 17.70 8.18 6.09
C VAL A 81 16.19 7.92 6.09
N LEU A 82 15.43 8.56 6.98
CA LEU A 82 13.96 8.43 7.00
C LEU A 82 13.32 8.96 5.72
N THR A 83 13.81 10.08 5.17
CA THR A 83 13.32 10.63 3.91
C THR A 83 13.57 9.67 2.75
N VAL A 84 14.79 9.10 2.64
CA VAL A 84 15.12 8.13 1.60
C VAL A 84 14.24 6.89 1.71
N ALA A 85 14.08 6.33 2.92
CA ALA A 85 13.21 5.18 3.13
C ALA A 85 11.75 5.47 2.75
N ALA A 86 11.23 6.64 3.12
CA ALA A 86 9.88 7.07 2.74
C ALA A 86 9.71 7.20 1.22
N LEU A 87 10.70 7.74 0.51
CA LEU A 87 10.68 7.85 -0.95
C LEU A 87 10.72 6.48 -1.62
N CYS A 88 11.54 5.55 -1.13
CA CYS A 88 11.58 4.18 -1.64
C CYS A 88 10.22 3.48 -1.45
N LEU A 89 9.63 3.58 -0.26
CA LEU A 89 8.30 2.99 0.02
C LEU A 89 7.21 3.62 -0.85
N ALA A 90 7.25 4.94 -1.05
CA ALA A 90 6.32 5.63 -1.94
C ALA A 90 6.48 5.16 -3.39
N ALA A 91 7.71 5.05 -3.90
CA ALA A 91 7.97 4.58 -5.26
C ALA A 91 7.48 3.15 -5.47
N VAL A 92 7.70 2.25 -4.50
CA VAL A 92 7.19 0.88 -4.55
C VAL A 92 5.66 0.86 -4.53
N SER A 93 5.02 1.64 -3.67
CA SER A 93 3.56 1.75 -3.62
C SER A 93 2.98 2.24 -4.95
N ILE A 94 3.57 3.30 -5.53
CA ILE A 94 3.19 3.85 -6.83
C ILE A 94 3.30 2.79 -7.93
N ALA A 95 4.41 2.05 -7.96
CA ALA A 95 4.62 1.00 -8.95
C ALA A 95 3.61 -0.14 -8.80
N MET A 96 3.39 -0.63 -7.57
CA MET A 96 2.45 -1.71 -7.28
C MET A 96 1.01 -1.32 -7.64
N ASN A 97 0.55 -0.16 -7.20
CA ASN A 97 -0.79 0.34 -7.48
C ASN A 97 -0.98 0.63 -8.99
N GLY A 98 0.03 1.18 -9.66
CA GLY A 98 0.01 1.42 -11.10
C GLY A 98 -0.07 0.12 -11.91
N LEU A 99 0.72 -0.89 -11.56
CA LEU A 99 0.67 -2.21 -12.21
C LEU A 99 -0.67 -2.93 -11.98
N PHE A 100 -1.21 -2.84 -10.77
CA PHE A 100 -2.53 -3.40 -10.46
C PHE A 100 -3.68 -2.67 -11.17
N ALA A 101 -3.59 -1.34 -11.30
CA ALA A 101 -4.54 -0.59 -12.09
C ALA A 101 -4.44 -0.99 -13.57
N ARG A 102 -3.22 -1.23 -14.10
CA ARG A 102 -3.03 -1.73 -15.46
C ARG A 102 -3.72 -3.07 -15.71
N SER A 103 -3.63 -4.01 -14.77
CA SER A 103 -4.19 -5.35 -14.93
C SER A 103 -5.73 -5.36 -14.98
N LEU A 104 -6.39 -4.26 -14.63
CA LEU A 104 -7.84 -4.09 -14.80
C LEU A 104 -8.25 -3.73 -16.23
N GLY A 105 -7.32 -3.35 -17.09
CA GLY A 105 -7.62 -3.02 -18.48
C GLY A 105 -8.02 -4.26 -19.26
N SER A 106 -9.21 -4.25 -19.87
CA SER A 106 -9.63 -5.30 -20.82
C SER A 106 -8.88 -5.24 -22.15
N SER A 107 -8.20 -4.13 -22.42
CA SER A 107 -7.31 -3.92 -23.57
C SER A 107 -6.00 -3.28 -23.11
N ASP A 108 -4.94 -3.38 -23.91
CA ASP A 108 -3.63 -2.81 -23.55
C ASP A 108 -3.71 -1.28 -23.37
N VAL A 109 -4.46 -0.59 -24.23
CA VAL A 109 -4.69 0.87 -24.11
C VAL A 109 -5.43 1.21 -22.81
N ALA A 110 -6.49 0.48 -22.47
CA ALA A 110 -7.21 0.69 -21.22
C ALA A 110 -6.31 0.42 -20.01
N GLY A 111 -5.45 -0.59 -20.09
CA GLY A 111 -4.47 -0.90 -19.05
C GLY A 111 -3.49 0.26 -18.83
N TRP A 112 -2.91 0.82 -19.89
CA TRP A 112 -2.00 1.97 -19.75
C TRP A 112 -2.70 3.22 -19.20
N LEU A 113 -3.96 3.47 -19.57
CA LEU A 113 -4.74 4.58 -19.01
C LEU A 113 -5.00 4.37 -17.52
N LEU A 114 -5.39 3.17 -17.10
CA LEU A 114 -5.61 2.85 -15.70
C LEU A 114 -4.31 2.91 -14.89
N LEU A 115 -3.17 2.49 -15.45
CA LEU A 115 -1.86 2.68 -14.85
C LEU A 115 -1.57 4.14 -14.56
N ALA A 116 -1.77 5.02 -15.56
CA ALA A 116 -1.54 6.45 -15.42
C ALA A 116 -2.45 7.06 -14.34
N ILE A 117 -3.72 6.65 -14.29
CA ILE A 117 -4.66 7.06 -13.23
C ILE A 117 -4.19 6.60 -11.85
N GLY A 118 -3.71 5.35 -11.73
CA GLY A 118 -3.18 4.81 -10.48
C GLY A 118 -1.99 5.61 -9.96
N VAL A 119 -0.99 5.85 -10.83
CA VAL A 119 0.18 6.66 -10.51
C VAL A 119 -0.21 8.09 -10.12
N ALA A 120 -1.14 8.70 -10.85
CA ALA A 120 -1.63 10.05 -10.54
C ALA A 120 -2.34 10.09 -9.16
N ALA A 121 -3.12 9.06 -8.83
CA ALA A 121 -3.80 8.95 -7.53
C ALA A 121 -2.80 8.92 -6.37
N ASP A 122 -1.73 8.12 -6.49
CA ASP A 122 -0.68 8.06 -5.48
C ASP A 122 0.04 9.42 -5.32
N ILE A 123 0.36 10.10 -6.42
CA ILE A 123 0.98 11.44 -6.37
C ILE A 123 0.04 12.43 -5.65
N VAL A 124 -1.25 12.42 -5.97
CA VAL A 124 -2.25 13.26 -5.30
C VAL A 124 -2.33 12.92 -3.81
N ALA A 125 -2.34 11.64 -3.45
CA ALA A 125 -2.38 11.19 -2.06
C ALA A 125 -1.16 11.67 -1.24
N LEU A 126 0.01 11.77 -1.87
CA LEU A 126 1.25 12.25 -1.23
C LEU A 126 1.31 13.78 -1.10
N VAL A 127 0.88 14.51 -2.14
CA VAL A 127 1.06 15.98 -2.20
C VAL A 127 -0.10 16.74 -1.54
N MET A 128 -1.34 16.24 -1.64
CA MET A 128 -2.51 17.00 -1.19
C MET A 128 -2.56 17.35 0.30
N PRO A 129 -2.12 16.52 1.26
CA PRO A 129 -2.15 16.89 2.67
C PRO A 129 -1.41 18.20 2.96
N SER A 130 -0.24 18.39 2.34
CA SER A 130 0.57 19.61 2.50
C SER A 130 -0.13 20.83 1.90
N CYS A 131 -0.70 20.71 0.69
CA CYS A 131 -1.44 21.79 0.06
C CYS A 131 -2.73 22.15 0.82
N ALA A 132 -3.48 21.14 1.28
CA ALA A 132 -4.70 21.34 2.06
C ALA A 132 -4.40 21.99 3.42
N ALA A 133 -3.29 21.61 4.07
CA ALA A 133 -2.83 22.23 5.30
C ALA A 133 -2.44 23.71 5.10
N ASP A 134 -1.69 24.04 4.03
CA ASP A 134 -1.34 25.43 3.72
C ASP A 134 -2.58 26.28 3.43
N LEU A 135 -3.53 25.77 2.63
CA LEU A 135 -4.81 26.44 2.37
C LEU A 135 -5.63 26.66 3.65
N TRP A 136 -5.59 25.70 4.58
CA TRP A 136 -6.23 25.82 5.88
C TRP A 136 -5.60 26.94 6.71
N LEU A 137 -4.27 27.01 6.74
CA LEU A 137 -3.52 28.07 7.45
C LEU A 137 -3.79 29.46 6.84
N ARG A 138 -3.92 29.56 5.52
CA ARG A 138 -4.32 30.79 4.79
C ARG A 138 -5.81 31.15 4.95
N ARG A 139 -6.54 30.46 5.84
CA ARG A 139 -7.98 30.63 6.10
C ARG A 139 -8.90 30.38 4.90
N GLN A 140 -8.40 29.74 3.84
CA GLN A 140 -9.21 29.36 2.67
C GLN A 140 -9.94 28.03 2.92
N ARG A 141 -10.84 28.02 3.92
CA ARG A 141 -11.46 26.80 4.46
C ARG A 141 -12.19 25.96 3.42
N GLY A 142 -12.88 26.57 2.46
CA GLY A 142 -13.57 25.84 1.40
C GLY A 142 -12.62 25.07 0.48
N ALA A 143 -11.53 25.71 0.03
CA ALA A 143 -10.51 25.07 -0.80
C ALA A 143 -9.75 23.99 -0.02
N ALA A 144 -9.45 24.24 1.26
CA ALA A 144 -8.84 23.26 2.14
C ALA A 144 -9.76 22.04 2.35
N ALA A 145 -11.06 22.23 2.54
CA ALA A 145 -12.02 21.14 2.68
C ALA A 145 -12.10 20.29 1.40
N ILE A 146 -12.10 20.91 0.21
CA ILE A 146 -12.04 20.19 -1.07
C ILE A 146 -10.73 19.41 -1.19
N GLY A 147 -9.58 20.00 -0.82
CA GLY A 147 -8.28 19.33 -0.83
C GLY A 147 -8.25 18.12 0.10
N TRP A 148 -8.75 18.25 1.32
CA TRP A 148 -8.89 17.13 2.26
C TRP A 148 -9.85 16.05 1.73
N GLY A 149 -10.97 16.44 1.12
CA GLY A 149 -11.91 15.48 0.51
C GLY A 149 -11.29 14.71 -0.65
N ALA A 150 -10.57 15.40 -1.54
CA ALA A 150 -9.88 14.76 -2.65
C ALA A 150 -8.74 13.85 -2.17
N TRP A 151 -8.01 14.27 -1.13
CA TRP A 151 -7.02 13.42 -0.47
C TRP A 151 -7.64 12.14 0.09
N GLN A 152 -8.77 12.23 0.80
CA GLN A 152 -9.44 11.06 1.35
C GLN A 152 -9.87 10.09 0.26
N LEU A 153 -10.37 10.58 -0.88
CA LEU A 153 -10.75 9.70 -1.99
C LEU A 153 -9.52 9.02 -2.61
N ALA A 154 -8.47 9.79 -2.91
CA ALA A 154 -7.23 9.25 -3.46
C ALA A 154 -6.62 8.20 -2.50
N PHE A 155 -6.60 8.49 -1.20
CA PHE A 155 -6.13 7.58 -0.19
C PHE A 155 -6.95 6.29 -0.13
N ALA A 156 -8.29 6.38 -0.17
CA ALA A 156 -9.16 5.20 -0.21
C ALA A 156 -8.91 4.34 -1.46
N PHE A 157 -8.68 4.97 -2.61
CA PHE A 157 -8.33 4.27 -3.85
C PHE A 157 -6.98 3.57 -3.75
N VAL A 158 -5.96 4.25 -3.22
CA VAL A 158 -4.61 3.68 -2.98
C VAL A 158 -4.70 2.48 -2.06
N VAL A 159 -5.45 2.57 -0.96
CA VAL A 159 -5.67 1.45 -0.04
C VAL A 159 -6.38 0.30 -0.74
N ALA A 160 -7.45 0.57 -1.51
CA ALA A 160 -8.17 -0.48 -2.24
C ALA A 160 -7.28 -1.16 -3.30
N ALA A 161 -6.43 -0.40 -3.99
CA ALA A 161 -5.46 -0.91 -4.94
C ALA A 161 -4.41 -1.79 -4.27
N SER A 162 -3.85 -1.35 -3.13
CA SER A 162 -2.88 -2.12 -2.36
C SER A 162 -3.46 -3.41 -1.78
N VAL A 163 -4.69 -3.38 -1.26
CA VAL A 163 -5.42 -4.59 -0.83
C VAL A 163 -5.63 -5.52 -2.01
N GLY A 164 -6.00 -4.98 -3.17
CA GLY A 164 -6.16 -5.74 -4.39
C GLY A 164 -4.87 -6.39 -4.90
N PHE A 165 -3.74 -5.69 -4.85
CA PHE A 165 -2.44 -6.28 -5.20
C PHE A 165 -2.00 -7.36 -4.21
N ALA A 166 -2.15 -7.10 -2.90
CA ALA A 166 -1.88 -8.11 -1.88
C ALA A 166 -2.76 -9.36 -2.10
N SER A 167 -4.02 -9.15 -2.49
CA SER A 167 -4.96 -10.24 -2.79
C SER A 167 -4.52 -11.13 -3.93
N SER A 168 -4.10 -10.55 -5.05
CA SER A 168 -3.70 -11.32 -6.22
C SER A 168 -2.46 -12.16 -5.94
N ASN A 169 -1.46 -11.58 -5.26
CA ASN A 169 -0.23 -12.30 -4.92
C ASN A 169 -0.48 -13.44 -3.92
N VAL A 170 -1.36 -13.23 -2.93
CA VAL A 170 -1.73 -14.30 -2.00
C VAL A 170 -2.49 -15.40 -2.73
N ASN A 171 -3.43 -15.04 -3.62
CA ASN A 171 -4.17 -16.00 -4.41
C ASN A 171 -3.28 -16.76 -5.38
N ASP A 172 -2.28 -16.13 -6.01
CA ASP A 172 -1.34 -16.81 -6.90
C ASP A 172 -0.47 -17.81 -6.15
N VAL A 173 0.04 -17.43 -4.97
CA VAL A 173 0.81 -18.35 -4.11
C VAL A 173 -0.08 -19.46 -3.56
N MET A 174 -1.31 -19.17 -3.21
CA MET A 174 -2.28 -20.18 -2.77
C MET A 174 -2.73 -21.06 -3.92
N LEU A 175 -2.82 -20.56 -5.16
CA LEU A 175 -3.14 -21.33 -6.35
C LEU A 175 -1.97 -22.21 -6.76
N GLU A 176 -0.73 -21.73 -6.63
CA GLU A 176 0.48 -22.53 -6.87
C GLU A 176 0.67 -23.58 -5.76
N ARG A 177 0.28 -23.28 -4.53
CA ARG A 177 0.22 -24.28 -3.46
C ARG A 177 -0.95 -25.23 -3.65
N ALA A 178 -2.12 -24.74 -4.06
CA ALA A 178 -3.29 -25.56 -4.34
C ALA A 178 -3.02 -26.47 -5.54
N SER A 179 -2.36 -26.02 -6.59
CA SER A 179 -1.97 -26.91 -7.70
C SER A 179 -1.02 -28.02 -7.26
N ARG A 180 -0.27 -27.82 -6.16
CA ARG A 180 0.51 -28.86 -5.47
C ARG A 180 -0.30 -29.67 -4.44
N VAL A 181 -1.44 -29.17 -3.96
CA VAL A 181 -2.18 -29.70 -2.78
C VAL A 181 -3.61 -30.17 -3.10
N THR A 182 -4.18 -29.88 -4.26
CA THR A 182 -5.50 -30.37 -4.71
C THR A 182 -5.34 -31.31 -5.90
N PRO A 183 -4.82 -32.54 -5.68
CA PRO A 183 -4.74 -33.58 -6.70
C PRO A 183 -6.10 -33.83 -7.39
N ALA A 184 -7.22 -33.48 -6.75
CA ALA A 184 -8.55 -33.51 -7.33
C ALA A 184 -8.74 -32.61 -8.56
N VAL A 185 -8.22 -31.37 -8.57
CA VAL A 185 -8.38 -30.46 -9.73
C VAL A 185 -7.50 -30.94 -10.87
N THR A 186 -6.24 -31.28 -10.58
CA THR A 186 -5.30 -31.82 -11.58
C THR A 186 -5.82 -33.14 -12.18
N ALA A 187 -6.38 -34.03 -11.37
CA ALA A 187 -6.99 -35.27 -11.84
C ALA A 187 -8.23 -35.01 -12.73
N ALA A 188 -9.12 -34.10 -12.34
CA ALA A 188 -10.29 -33.74 -13.14
C ALA A 188 -9.90 -33.11 -14.48
N GLN A 189 -8.86 -32.28 -14.50
CA GLN A 189 -8.39 -31.61 -15.72
C GLN A 189 -7.64 -32.57 -16.65
N ALA A 190 -6.91 -33.53 -16.10
CA ALA A 190 -6.34 -34.64 -16.86
C ALA A 190 -7.44 -35.52 -17.48
N ALA A 191 -8.48 -35.86 -16.71
CA ALA A 191 -9.64 -36.62 -17.19
C ALA A 191 -10.41 -35.87 -18.29
N LEU A 192 -10.58 -34.56 -18.16
CA LEU A 192 -11.18 -33.73 -19.20
C LEU A 192 -10.35 -33.73 -20.49
N THR A 193 -9.03 -33.57 -20.38
CA THR A 193 -8.13 -33.59 -21.54
C THR A 193 -8.17 -34.94 -22.25
N ASP A 194 -8.16 -36.04 -21.49
CA ASP A 194 -8.30 -37.38 -22.04
C ASP A 194 -9.65 -37.58 -22.74
N ALA A 195 -10.76 -37.15 -22.12
CA ALA A 195 -12.09 -37.20 -22.70
C ALA A 195 -12.20 -36.39 -24.01
N MET A 196 -11.58 -35.21 -24.08
CA MET A 196 -11.52 -34.40 -25.30
C MET A 196 -10.71 -35.10 -26.40
N SER A 197 -9.57 -35.72 -26.04
CA SER A 197 -8.77 -36.49 -27.00
C SER A 197 -9.51 -37.74 -27.52
N ALA A 198 -10.32 -38.39 -26.67
CA ALA A 198 -11.15 -39.53 -27.05
C ALA A 198 -12.26 -39.09 -28.01
N ARG A 199 -12.96 -38.00 -27.68
CA ARG A 199 -13.95 -37.37 -28.56
C ARG A 199 -13.34 -37.04 -29.93
N ASP A 200 -12.18 -36.37 -29.96
CA ASP A 200 -11.56 -35.94 -31.22
C ASP A 200 -11.13 -37.12 -32.10
N ARG A 201 -10.75 -38.26 -31.50
CA ARG A 201 -10.45 -39.49 -32.25
C ARG A 201 -11.70 -40.12 -32.85
N GLU A 202 -12.81 -40.17 -32.11
CA GLU A 202 -14.06 -40.82 -32.55
C GLU A 202 -14.90 -39.93 -33.49
N CYS A 203 -14.85 -38.60 -33.33
CA CYS A 203 -15.64 -37.66 -34.13
C CYS A 203 -14.98 -37.28 -35.47
N LYS A 204 -13.74 -37.72 -35.76
CA LYS A 204 -13.06 -37.45 -37.05
C LYS A 204 -13.84 -37.97 -38.27
N GLY A 205 -14.64 -39.02 -38.09
CA GLY A 205 -15.48 -39.61 -39.14
C GLY A 205 -16.88 -39.01 -39.28
N GLY A 206 -17.21 -37.95 -38.53
CA GLY A 206 -18.53 -37.31 -38.51
C GLY A 206 -19.31 -37.54 -37.21
N VAL A 207 -20.46 -36.86 -37.09
CA VAL A 207 -21.27 -36.81 -35.85
C VAL A 207 -22.20 -38.04 -35.76
N GLY A 208 -21.62 -39.20 -35.47
CA GLY A 208 -22.34 -40.44 -35.19
C GLY A 208 -22.87 -40.56 -33.76
N ARG A 209 -23.56 -41.67 -33.44
CA ARG A 209 -24.05 -41.96 -32.08
C ARG A 209 -22.93 -41.92 -31.03
N PHE A 210 -21.79 -42.55 -31.32
CA PHE A 210 -20.63 -42.57 -30.42
C PHE A 210 -20.04 -41.18 -30.18
N CYS A 211 -19.97 -40.33 -31.21
CA CYS A 211 -19.51 -38.95 -31.06
C CYS A 211 -20.36 -38.16 -30.05
N ARG A 212 -21.71 -38.30 -30.11
CA ARG A 212 -22.61 -37.65 -29.15
C ARG A 212 -22.45 -38.20 -27.72
N GLU A 213 -22.24 -39.51 -27.58
CA GLU A 213 -21.97 -40.11 -26.26
C GLU A 213 -20.64 -39.59 -25.67
N ARG A 214 -19.61 -39.37 -26.49
CA ARG A 214 -18.35 -38.74 -26.05
C ARG A 214 -18.47 -37.27 -25.72
N GLU A 215 -19.28 -36.52 -26.48
CA GLU A 215 -19.59 -35.13 -26.15
C GLU A 215 -20.27 -35.01 -24.79
N ALA A 216 -21.23 -35.90 -24.49
CA ALA A 216 -21.86 -35.95 -23.17
C ALA A 216 -20.85 -36.26 -22.06
N ALA A 217 -19.89 -37.16 -22.30
CA ALA A 217 -18.82 -37.46 -21.35
C ALA A 217 -17.87 -36.26 -21.14
N VAL A 218 -17.54 -35.50 -22.20
CA VAL A 218 -16.76 -34.26 -22.08
C VAL A 218 -17.50 -33.22 -21.24
N ASP A 219 -18.81 -33.06 -21.44
CA ASP A 219 -19.63 -32.15 -20.65
C ASP A 219 -19.71 -32.57 -19.18
N GLU A 220 -19.79 -33.86 -18.89
CA GLU A 220 -19.72 -34.38 -17.53
C GLU A 220 -18.35 -34.08 -16.88
N GLN A 221 -17.25 -34.32 -17.58
CA GLN A 221 -15.91 -33.98 -17.08
C GLN A 221 -15.73 -32.48 -16.87
N ARG A 222 -16.30 -31.63 -17.73
CA ARG A 222 -16.31 -30.17 -17.54
C ARG A 222 -17.03 -29.80 -16.24
N ARG A 223 -18.21 -30.36 -15.98
CA ARG A 223 -18.93 -30.12 -14.72
C ARG A 223 -18.15 -30.59 -13.50
N ALA A 224 -17.41 -31.71 -13.62
CA ALA A 224 -16.56 -32.21 -12.55
C ALA A 224 -15.38 -31.26 -12.26
N VAL A 225 -14.73 -30.72 -13.29
CA VAL A 225 -13.70 -29.66 -13.15
C VAL A 225 -14.31 -28.43 -12.48
N ASP A 226 -15.46 -27.93 -12.95
CA ASP A 226 -16.11 -26.76 -12.35
C ASP A 226 -16.51 -26.99 -10.90
N ALA A 227 -16.96 -28.20 -10.54
CA ALA A 227 -17.27 -28.57 -9.16
C ALA A 227 -16.00 -28.59 -8.28
N ALA A 228 -14.90 -29.17 -8.78
CA ALA A 228 -13.63 -29.19 -8.08
C ALA A 228 -13.06 -27.78 -7.89
N VAL A 229 -13.09 -26.94 -8.94
CA VAL A 229 -12.67 -25.53 -8.88
C VAL A 229 -13.54 -24.74 -7.90
N ARG A 230 -14.87 -24.93 -7.90
CA ARG A 230 -15.77 -24.28 -6.92
C ARG A 230 -15.53 -24.75 -5.49
N ALA A 231 -15.20 -26.02 -5.28
CA ALA A 231 -14.86 -26.53 -3.96
C ALA A 231 -13.55 -25.91 -3.45
N VAL A 232 -12.54 -25.79 -4.31
CA VAL A 232 -11.29 -25.09 -3.99
C VAL A 232 -11.53 -23.61 -3.77
N SER A 233 -12.31 -22.93 -4.62
CA SER A 233 -12.58 -21.50 -4.46
C SER A 233 -13.32 -21.19 -3.16
N LYS A 234 -14.25 -22.05 -2.73
CA LYS A 234 -14.91 -21.94 -1.42
C LYS A 234 -13.94 -22.13 -0.25
N ALA A 235 -12.93 -22.98 -0.40
CA ALA A 235 -11.90 -23.20 0.61
C ALA A 235 -10.76 -22.15 0.55
N ALA A 236 -10.57 -21.51 -0.59
CA ALA A 236 -9.45 -20.64 -0.91
C ALA A 236 -9.80 -19.15 -0.93
N ASP A 237 -10.95 -18.73 -0.42
CA ASP A 237 -11.25 -17.31 -0.14
C ASP A 237 -11.17 -16.96 1.36
N PRO A 238 -10.04 -17.24 2.06
CA PRO A 238 -9.84 -16.75 3.41
C PRO A 238 -9.72 -15.23 3.44
N GLN A 239 -9.61 -14.57 2.28
CA GLN A 239 -9.31 -13.16 2.17
C GLN A 239 -10.56 -12.28 2.19
N ALA A 240 -11.64 -12.67 1.50
CA ALA A 240 -12.94 -12.04 1.71
C ALA A 240 -13.33 -12.15 3.18
N GLU A 241 -13.09 -13.31 3.79
CA GLU A 241 -13.36 -13.52 5.20
C GLU A 241 -12.48 -12.64 6.10
N MET A 242 -11.17 -12.54 5.85
CA MET A 242 -10.28 -11.63 6.61
C MET A 242 -10.64 -10.14 6.41
N ALA A 243 -11.03 -9.72 5.21
CA ALA A 243 -11.44 -8.34 4.94
C ALA A 243 -12.77 -8.02 5.65
N ILE A 244 -13.74 -8.93 5.61
CA ILE A 244 -15.01 -8.82 6.35
C ILE A 244 -14.73 -8.81 7.86
N GLN A 245 -13.82 -9.65 8.36
CA GLN A 245 -13.41 -9.65 9.76
C GLN A 245 -12.70 -8.36 10.16
N LEU A 246 -11.83 -7.81 9.31
CA LEU A 246 -11.13 -6.56 9.57
C LEU A 246 -12.11 -5.38 9.61
N VAL A 247 -13.01 -5.27 8.63
CA VAL A 247 -14.04 -4.22 8.63
C VAL A 247 -15.00 -4.42 9.79
N GLY A 248 -15.42 -5.65 10.08
CA GLY A 248 -16.21 -5.99 11.26
C GLY A 248 -15.50 -5.57 12.56
N TRP A 249 -14.20 -5.82 12.66
CA TRP A 249 -13.40 -5.42 13.82
C TRP A 249 -13.29 -3.90 13.95
N VAL A 250 -12.93 -3.20 12.87
CA VAL A 250 -12.81 -1.72 12.83
C VAL A 250 -14.15 -1.06 13.17
N THR A 251 -15.25 -1.60 12.66
CA THR A 251 -16.61 -1.06 12.86
C THR A 251 -17.27 -1.60 14.12
N ARG A 252 -16.56 -2.39 14.94
CA ARG A 252 -17.10 -3.08 16.12
C ARG A 252 -18.37 -3.89 15.83
N GLY A 253 -18.47 -4.45 14.63
CA GLY A 253 -19.58 -5.28 14.17
C GLY A 253 -20.78 -4.50 13.66
N MET A 254 -20.73 -3.16 13.59
CA MET A 254 -21.85 -2.37 13.08
C MET A 254 -22.07 -2.54 11.57
N LEU A 255 -21.01 -2.83 10.81
CA LEU A 255 -21.10 -3.06 9.37
C LEU A 255 -20.66 -4.50 9.05
N ARG A 256 -21.49 -5.20 8.27
CA ARG A 256 -21.19 -6.50 7.67
C ARG A 256 -21.20 -6.35 6.15
N PRO A 257 -20.13 -5.79 5.56
CA PRO A 257 -20.06 -5.65 4.12
C PRO A 257 -20.10 -7.02 3.44
N SER A 258 -20.89 -7.14 2.38
CA SER A 258 -20.85 -8.27 1.45
C SER A 258 -19.62 -8.19 0.56
N ILE A 259 -19.23 -9.32 -0.03
CA ILE A 259 -18.18 -9.36 -1.07
C ILE A 259 -18.55 -8.44 -2.25
N ASP A 260 -19.83 -8.41 -2.61
CA ASP A 260 -20.34 -7.56 -3.68
C ASP A 260 -20.15 -6.06 -3.39
N ASP A 261 -20.19 -5.66 -2.12
CA ASP A 261 -20.03 -4.27 -1.69
C ASP A 261 -18.61 -3.77 -1.99
N PHE A 262 -17.58 -4.62 -1.85
CA PHE A 262 -16.21 -4.25 -2.17
C PHE A 262 -15.98 -4.08 -3.68
N VAL A 263 -16.63 -4.91 -4.49
CA VAL A 263 -16.60 -4.78 -5.95
C VAL A 263 -17.28 -3.47 -6.37
N MET A 264 -18.47 -3.19 -5.84
CA MET A 264 -19.19 -1.93 -6.07
C MET A 264 -18.39 -0.71 -5.60
N PHE A 265 -17.79 -0.77 -4.40
CA PHE A 265 -16.98 0.31 -3.85
C PHE A 265 -15.76 0.62 -4.73
N ARG A 266 -15.08 -0.41 -5.23
CA ARG A 266 -13.96 -0.27 -6.14
C ARG A 266 -14.38 0.38 -7.47
N LEU A 267 -15.50 -0.06 -8.05
CA LEU A 267 -16.05 0.55 -9.27
C LEU A 267 -16.44 2.02 -9.04
N PHE A 268 -17.02 2.33 -7.89
CA PHE A 268 -17.35 3.70 -7.50
C PHE A 268 -16.09 4.57 -7.39
N LEU A 269 -15.03 4.10 -6.74
CA LEU A 269 -13.75 4.83 -6.65
C LEU A 269 -13.14 5.09 -8.03
N LEU A 270 -13.13 4.09 -8.91
CA LEU A 270 -12.59 4.20 -10.27
C LEU A 270 -13.36 5.23 -11.13
N THR A 271 -14.68 5.32 -10.97
CA THR A 271 -15.50 6.28 -11.72
C THR A 271 -15.41 7.70 -11.16
N LEU A 272 -15.23 7.85 -9.85
CA LEU A 272 -15.17 9.15 -9.19
C LEU A 272 -13.79 9.83 -9.35
N LEU A 273 -12.71 9.06 -9.43
CA LEU A 273 -11.34 9.59 -9.49
C LEU A 273 -11.10 10.60 -10.63
N PRO A 274 -11.46 10.30 -11.89
CA PRO A 274 -11.28 11.24 -12.99
C PRO A 274 -12.05 12.55 -12.79
N GLN A 275 -13.24 12.49 -12.18
CA GLN A 275 -14.08 13.66 -11.93
C GLN A 275 -13.45 14.58 -10.88
N ILE A 276 -12.93 14.00 -9.79
CA ILE A 276 -12.20 14.77 -8.77
C ILE A 276 -10.91 15.36 -9.36
N GLY A 277 -10.20 14.61 -10.20
CA GLY A 277 -9.03 15.10 -10.92
C GLY A 277 -9.32 16.39 -11.68
N GLY A 278 -10.44 16.46 -12.40
CA GLY A 278 -10.89 17.67 -13.09
C GLY A 278 -11.18 18.85 -12.15
N ILE A 279 -11.87 18.61 -11.03
CA ILE A 279 -12.18 19.64 -10.03
C ILE A 279 -10.89 20.19 -9.40
N LEU A 280 -9.96 19.31 -9.03
CA LEU A 280 -8.66 19.70 -8.47
C LEU A 280 -7.87 20.58 -9.45
N LEU A 281 -7.88 20.23 -10.74
CA LEU A 281 -7.20 20.99 -11.78
C LEU A 281 -7.81 22.40 -11.94
N MET A 282 -9.13 22.52 -11.85
CA MET A 282 -9.81 23.84 -11.83
C MET A 282 -9.45 24.67 -10.60
N VAL A 283 -9.39 24.05 -9.41
CA VAL A 283 -9.01 24.73 -8.16
C VAL A 283 -7.55 25.17 -8.20
N ALA A 284 -6.63 24.30 -8.64
CA ALA A 284 -5.21 24.59 -8.79
C ALA A 284 -4.98 25.73 -9.78
N ARG A 285 -5.67 25.72 -10.93
CA ARG A 285 -5.58 26.80 -11.94
C ARG A 285 -6.06 28.14 -11.38
N ARG A 286 -7.14 28.14 -10.58
CA ARG A 286 -7.66 29.35 -9.91
C ARG A 286 -6.76 29.87 -8.79
N ALA A 287 -6.06 28.97 -8.10
CA ALA A 287 -5.06 29.34 -7.10
C ALA A 287 -3.83 29.99 -7.76
N ASN A 288 -3.40 29.46 -8.92
CA ASN A 288 -2.27 30.01 -9.66
C ASN A 288 -2.56 31.41 -10.25
N THR A 289 -3.78 31.65 -10.74
CA THR A 289 -4.17 32.97 -11.29
C THR A 289 -4.36 34.04 -10.21
N ARG A 290 -4.64 33.65 -8.97
CA ARG A 290 -4.73 34.58 -7.82
C ARG A 290 -3.40 34.76 -7.07
N GLY A 291 -2.39 33.98 -7.44
CA GLY A 291 -1.11 33.84 -6.73
C GLY A 291 0.07 34.55 -7.37
N HIS A 292 -0.13 35.51 -8.28
CA HIS A 292 0.93 36.46 -8.63
C HIS A 292 0.94 37.62 -7.62
N PRO A 293 1.55 37.36 -6.46
CA PRO A 293 2.62 38.25 -6.01
C PRO A 293 3.88 37.43 -5.65
N GLN A 294 4.87 37.44 -6.55
CA GLN A 294 6.32 37.37 -6.28
C GLN A 294 6.81 36.63 -5.01
N SER A 295 6.47 35.35 -4.81
CA SER A 295 7.08 34.56 -3.71
C SER A 295 7.32 33.09 -4.06
N CYS A 296 7.87 32.87 -5.26
CA CYS A 296 8.88 31.83 -5.47
C CYS A 296 10.25 32.48 -5.68
N ALA A 297 10.57 33.48 -4.84
CA ALA A 297 11.90 34.03 -4.70
C ALA A 297 12.49 33.48 -3.40
N LYS A 298 12.95 32.23 -3.47
CA LYS A 298 14.08 31.61 -2.77
C LYS A 298 13.97 30.09 -2.88
#